data_AF-A0A2S3QSD5-F1
#
_entry.id   AF-A0A2S3QSD5-F1
#
_cell.length_a   1.000
_cell.length_b   1.000
_cell.length_c   1.000
_cell.angle_alpha   90.00
_cell.angle_beta   90.00
_cell.angle_gamma   90.00
#
_symmetry.space_group_name_H-M   'P 1'
#
loop_
_entity.id
_entity.type
_entity.pdbx_description
1 polymer ?
#
loop_
_entity_poly.entity_id
_entity_poly.type
_entity_poly.pdbx_seq_one_letter_code
_entity_poly.pdbx_strand_id
1 'polypeptide(L)'
;MKFLFPFFIAVSLYANPTFKSYCKKVSFEKDESIYNEIAKLKVDLANSRPIAAVADEALGSLIAKKSPVVTSWIKRRKLDINDPVNVAKQWRLYYIENIVLSSGTFNERPKAIQDLLDKELTDVFSQLYTKKKILLLEDSFRRAKKSALSVLKIQLGDTKAFKEIKEKVENIKIFIPKKVLGTKVAQAPRDFLEWGFAYDPKSNEINIGLEGLNFAFPKYRASLVSLMAHEIAHSFDSCRFSGFYKSKNPFDSIQKCLRNSTSAGALFRDDSQLNFLVQNKVLTKEVGDNLLANPTCNRSLYPLPGKQRDQLDEVFADWFSAEVVAHSGIDVDSLRSELCLDKELRKGSSYISNERRLTSIYLTQPTIAKKLKITENEYRHCSH
;
A
#
# COMPACT_ATOMS: atom_id res chain seq x y z
N MET A 1 -31.44 41.05 32.30
CA MET A 1 -31.41 39.85 31.44
C MET A 1 -29.98 39.37 31.33
N LYS A 2 -29.61 38.29 32.02
CA LYS A 2 -28.29 37.64 31.89
C LYS A 2 -28.44 36.49 30.90
N PHE A 3 -27.78 36.60 29.75
CA PHE A 3 -27.70 35.52 28.77
C PHE A 3 -26.73 34.46 29.28
N LEU A 4 -27.25 33.24 29.49
CA LEU A 4 -26.46 32.02 29.66
C LEU A 4 -25.92 31.62 28.28
N PHE A 5 -24.61 31.75 28.09
CA PHE A 5 -23.89 31.11 26.98
C PHE A 5 -23.81 29.60 27.28
N PRO A 6 -24.30 28.71 26.40
CA PRO A 6 -24.04 27.29 26.55
C PRO A 6 -22.56 27.03 26.26
N PHE A 7 -21.86 26.51 27.25
CA PHE A 7 -20.52 25.95 27.10
C PHE A 7 -20.63 24.78 26.11
N PHE A 8 -20.12 24.97 24.89
CA PHE A 8 -19.81 23.84 24.02
C PHE A 8 -18.71 23.03 24.70
N ILE A 9 -19.08 21.93 25.35
CA ILE A 9 -18.13 20.88 25.71
C ILE A 9 -17.65 20.33 24.38
N ALA A 10 -16.48 20.79 23.94
CA ALA A 10 -15.72 20.10 22.92
C ALA A 10 -15.50 18.69 23.45
N VAL A 11 -16.18 17.71 22.85
CA VAL A 11 -15.88 16.29 23.04
C VAL A 11 -14.47 16.12 22.50
N SER A 12 -13.47 16.26 23.37
CA SER A 12 -12.14 15.77 23.13
C SER A 12 -12.30 14.29 22.83
N LEU A 13 -12.11 13.91 21.56
CA LEU A 13 -11.95 12.53 21.14
C LEU A 13 -10.88 11.91 22.06
N TYR A 14 -11.33 11.12 23.03
CA TYR A 14 -10.44 10.38 23.91
C TYR A 14 -9.72 9.36 23.05
N ALA A 15 -8.53 9.73 22.55
CA ALA A 15 -7.68 8.83 21.79
C ALA A 15 -7.44 7.54 22.60
N ASN A 16 -7.54 6.40 21.92
CA ASN A 16 -7.70 5.09 22.52
C ASN A 16 -6.55 4.78 23.53
N PRO A 17 -6.85 4.45 24.80
CA PRO A 17 -5.83 4.25 25.83
C PRO A 17 -4.89 3.09 25.52
N THR A 18 -5.39 2.03 24.88
CA THR A 18 -4.60 0.88 24.42
C THR A 18 -3.63 1.28 23.31
N PHE A 19 -4.08 2.09 22.34
CA PHE A 19 -3.19 2.66 21.30
C PHE A 19 -2.05 3.46 21.93
N LYS A 20 -2.38 4.44 22.78
CA LYS A 20 -1.39 5.30 23.44
C LYS A 20 -0.40 4.50 24.29
N SER A 21 -0.89 3.54 25.05
CA SER A 21 -0.04 2.70 25.91
C SER A 21 0.94 1.86 25.08
N TYR A 22 0.46 1.27 23.99
CA TYR A 22 1.30 0.49 23.08
C TYR A 22 2.32 1.38 22.35
N CYS A 23 1.86 2.47 21.73
CA CYS A 23 2.70 3.37 20.94
C CYS A 23 3.71 4.18 21.76
N LYS A 24 3.54 4.27 23.08
CA LYS A 24 4.59 4.79 23.99
C LYS A 24 5.76 3.80 24.21
N LYS A 25 5.53 2.50 23.99
CA LYS A 25 6.51 1.44 24.25
C LYS A 25 7.30 1.04 23.01
N VAL A 26 6.79 1.36 21.82
CA VAL A 26 7.40 0.97 20.55
C VAL A 26 7.78 2.20 19.73
N SER A 27 8.83 2.06 18.91
CA SER A 27 9.19 3.06 17.92
C SER A 27 9.34 2.45 16.53
N PHE A 28 8.96 3.22 15.53
CA PHE A 28 9.26 2.93 14.14
C PHE A 28 10.07 4.09 13.57
N GLU A 29 11.25 3.77 13.06
CA GLU A 29 12.17 4.74 12.47
C GLU A 29 12.34 4.40 11.00
N LYS A 30 12.13 5.40 10.16
CA LYS A 30 12.43 5.31 8.74
C LYS A 30 13.95 5.35 8.55
N ASP A 31 14.47 4.48 7.70
CA ASP A 31 15.87 4.47 7.32
C ASP A 31 16.12 5.59 6.30
N GLU A 32 16.58 6.75 6.79
CA GLU A 32 16.81 7.95 5.98
C GLU A 32 17.75 7.71 4.80
N SER A 33 18.67 6.73 4.90
CA SER A 33 19.56 6.38 3.79
C SER A 33 18.81 5.96 2.53
N ILE A 34 17.65 5.28 2.68
CA ILE A 34 16.79 4.88 1.56
C ILE A 34 16.27 6.12 0.84
N TYR A 35 15.74 7.08 1.60
CA TYR A 35 15.15 8.31 1.04
C TYR A 35 16.21 9.21 0.41
N ASN A 36 17.39 9.28 1.02
CA ASN A 36 18.51 10.05 0.50
C ASN A 36 19.02 9.48 -0.82
N GLU A 37 19.17 8.15 -0.95
CA GLU A 37 19.57 7.53 -2.22
C GLU A 37 18.51 7.69 -3.31
N ILE A 38 17.22 7.57 -2.97
CA ILE A 38 16.12 7.84 -3.93
C ILE A 38 16.12 9.31 -4.38
N ALA A 39 16.29 10.25 -3.45
CA ALA A 39 16.32 11.68 -3.76
C ALA A 39 17.53 12.02 -4.63
N LYS A 40 18.70 11.48 -4.30
CA LYS A 40 19.92 11.62 -5.09
C LYS A 40 19.75 11.05 -6.50
N LEU A 41 19.24 9.83 -6.63
CA LEU A 41 18.91 9.22 -7.93
C LEU A 41 18.03 10.14 -8.78
N LYS A 42 16.96 10.69 -8.21
CA LYS A 42 16.05 11.60 -8.93
C LYS A 42 16.77 12.86 -9.41
N VAL A 43 17.65 13.44 -8.59
CA VAL A 43 18.44 14.63 -8.94
C VAL A 43 19.49 14.30 -10.02
N ASP A 44 20.20 13.19 -9.89
CA ASP A 44 21.24 12.78 -10.83
C ASP A 44 20.64 12.47 -12.21
N LEU A 45 19.52 11.73 -12.25
CA LEU A 45 18.76 11.50 -13.48
C LEU A 45 18.25 12.81 -14.09
N ALA A 46 17.67 13.71 -13.30
CA ALA A 46 17.15 14.99 -13.78
C ALA A 46 18.23 15.87 -14.44
N ASN A 47 19.47 15.78 -13.97
CA ASN A 47 20.59 16.56 -14.49
C ASN A 47 21.44 15.82 -15.53
N SER A 48 21.15 14.54 -15.78
CA SER A 48 21.81 13.78 -16.84
C SER A 48 21.53 14.41 -18.21
N ARG A 49 22.57 14.52 -19.05
CA ARG A 49 22.46 15.11 -20.39
C ARG A 49 21.29 14.56 -21.24
N PRO A 50 21.07 13.22 -21.37
CA PRO A 50 19.99 12.71 -22.21
C PRO A 50 18.59 13.05 -21.69
N ILE A 51 18.39 13.14 -20.37
CA ILE A 51 17.09 13.46 -19.79
C ILE A 51 16.87 14.97 -19.78
N ALA A 52 17.86 15.75 -19.34
CA ALA A 52 17.78 17.20 -19.27
C ALA A 52 17.44 17.80 -20.64
N ALA A 53 18.08 17.33 -21.72
CA ALA A 53 17.82 17.80 -23.07
C ALA A 53 16.35 17.59 -23.50
N VAL A 54 15.81 16.38 -23.32
CA VAL A 54 14.42 16.06 -23.69
C VAL A 54 13.43 16.82 -22.80
N ALA A 55 13.72 16.94 -21.50
CA ALA A 55 12.88 17.68 -20.57
C ALA A 55 12.83 19.18 -20.93
N ASP A 56 13.97 19.80 -21.19
CA ASP A 56 14.07 21.22 -21.55
C ASP A 56 13.39 21.52 -22.89
N GLU A 57 13.54 20.64 -23.88
CA GLU A 57 12.86 20.76 -25.17
C GLU A 57 11.34 20.69 -25.02
N ALA A 58 10.85 19.74 -24.20
CA ALA A 58 9.43 19.63 -23.87
C ALA A 58 8.91 20.88 -23.16
N LEU A 59 9.67 21.43 -22.21
CA LEU A 59 9.33 22.69 -21.53
C LEU A 59 9.25 23.86 -22.51
N GLY A 60 10.28 24.04 -23.35
CA GLY A 60 10.35 25.10 -24.34
C GLY A 60 9.18 25.04 -25.32
N SER A 61 8.85 23.84 -25.81
CA SER A 61 7.68 23.62 -26.66
C SER A 61 6.35 23.96 -25.97
N LEU A 62 6.18 23.59 -24.70
CA LEU A 62 4.96 23.90 -23.94
C LEU A 62 4.82 25.40 -23.66
N ILE A 63 5.92 26.09 -23.37
CA ILE A 63 5.94 27.55 -23.16
C ILE A 63 5.64 28.27 -24.47
N ALA A 64 6.30 27.89 -25.57
CA ALA A 64 6.07 28.49 -26.89
C ALA A 64 4.61 28.35 -27.34
N LYS A 65 3.98 27.21 -27.04
CA LYS A 65 2.55 26.94 -27.31
C LYS A 65 1.60 27.60 -26.31
N LYS A 66 2.10 28.34 -25.31
CA LYS A 66 1.31 28.92 -24.20
C LYS A 66 0.40 27.88 -23.54
N SER A 67 0.92 26.66 -23.35
CA SER A 67 0.12 25.54 -22.84
C SER A 67 -0.48 25.86 -21.46
N PRO A 68 -1.81 25.78 -21.28
CA PRO A 68 -2.44 26.02 -19.98
C PRO A 68 -1.92 25.09 -18.89
N VAL A 69 -1.46 23.89 -19.25
CA VAL A 69 -0.89 22.90 -18.33
C VAL A 69 0.40 23.42 -17.71
N VAL A 70 1.35 23.90 -18.53
CA VAL A 70 2.64 24.40 -18.01
C VAL A 70 2.47 25.72 -17.27
N THR A 71 1.60 26.60 -17.74
CA THR A 71 1.28 27.86 -17.05
C THR A 71 0.66 27.61 -15.67
N SER A 72 -0.28 26.67 -15.59
CA SER A 72 -0.88 26.25 -14.31
C SER A 72 0.13 25.55 -13.40
N TRP A 73 1.06 24.78 -13.97
CA TRP A 73 2.13 24.10 -13.23
C TRP A 73 3.10 25.11 -12.59
N ILE A 74 3.59 26.11 -13.34
CA ILE A 74 4.45 27.21 -12.86
C ILE A 74 3.73 27.96 -11.73
N LYS A 75 2.48 28.40 -11.98
CA LYS A 75 1.70 29.19 -11.02
C LYS A 75 1.44 28.44 -9.71
N ARG A 76 1.05 27.17 -9.78
CA ARG A 76 0.78 26.34 -8.58
C ARG A 76 2.02 26.13 -7.73
N ARG A 77 3.20 26.10 -8.34
CA ARG A 77 4.49 25.96 -7.66
C ARG A 77 5.11 27.30 -7.26
N LYS A 78 4.44 28.42 -7.55
CA LYS A 78 4.93 29.79 -7.28
C LYS A 78 6.33 30.02 -7.84
N LEU A 79 6.63 29.46 -9.01
CA LEU A 79 7.91 29.65 -9.68
C LEU A 79 7.91 31.01 -10.38
N ASP A 80 9.03 31.74 -10.28
CA ASP A 80 9.24 32.96 -11.04
C ASP A 80 9.58 32.60 -12.49
N ILE A 81 8.73 33.03 -13.41
CA ILE A 81 8.95 32.79 -14.85
C ILE A 81 10.16 33.57 -15.39
N ASN A 82 10.59 34.61 -14.68
CA ASN A 82 11.79 35.38 -15.00
C ASN A 82 13.08 34.73 -14.49
N ASP A 83 12.98 33.63 -13.73
CA ASP A 83 14.10 32.75 -13.36
C ASP A 83 14.04 31.44 -14.17
N PRO A 84 14.45 31.46 -15.45
CA PRO A 84 14.35 30.30 -16.33
C PRO A 84 15.20 29.12 -15.83
N VAL A 85 16.27 29.38 -15.06
CA VAL A 85 17.15 28.35 -14.52
C VAL A 85 16.43 27.54 -13.45
N ASN A 86 15.80 28.21 -12.48
CA ASN A 86 15.03 27.52 -11.45
C ASN A 86 13.78 26.83 -12.04
N VAL A 87 13.10 27.46 -13.01
CA VAL A 87 11.97 26.82 -13.71
C VAL A 87 12.42 25.53 -14.40
N ALA A 88 13.52 25.54 -15.15
CA ALA A 88 14.05 24.36 -15.81
C ALA A 88 14.46 23.28 -14.80
N LYS A 89 15.12 23.64 -13.69
CA LYS A 89 15.50 22.71 -12.62
C LYS A 89 14.28 21.99 -12.02
N GLN A 90 13.25 22.75 -11.66
CA GLN A 90 12.01 22.17 -11.10
C GLN A 90 11.24 21.36 -12.13
N TRP A 91 11.28 21.77 -13.40
CA TRP A 91 10.66 21.04 -14.49
C TRP A 91 11.31 19.69 -14.71
N ARG A 92 12.64 19.60 -14.71
CA ARG A 92 13.36 18.32 -14.86
C ARG A 92 13.00 17.34 -13.76
N LEU A 93 12.91 17.78 -12.50
CA LEU A 93 12.45 16.94 -11.39
C LEU A 93 11.00 16.46 -11.60
N TYR A 94 10.11 17.35 -12.03
CA TYR A 94 8.74 16.99 -12.38
C TYR A 94 8.68 15.96 -13.52
N TYR A 95 9.51 16.17 -14.56
CA TYR A 95 9.64 15.28 -15.72
C TYR A 95 10.12 13.90 -15.30
N ILE A 96 11.10 13.81 -14.37
CA ILE A 96 11.52 12.54 -13.78
C ILE A 96 10.35 11.81 -13.14
N GLU A 97 9.65 12.44 -12.20
CA GLU A 97 8.63 11.76 -11.40
C GLU A 97 7.38 11.36 -12.18
N ASN A 98 7.02 12.14 -13.21
CA ASN A 98 5.73 12.03 -13.88
C ASN A 98 5.83 11.49 -15.31
N ILE A 99 7.03 11.44 -15.90
CA ILE A 99 7.23 11.01 -17.29
C ILE A 99 8.31 9.92 -17.39
N VAL A 100 9.45 10.10 -16.72
CA VAL A 100 10.58 9.14 -16.79
C VAL A 100 10.42 7.97 -15.81
N LEU A 101 9.72 8.14 -14.70
CA LEU A 101 9.46 7.04 -13.75
C LEU A 101 8.01 6.54 -13.84
N SER A 102 7.17 7.16 -14.66
CA SER A 102 5.77 6.75 -14.85
C SER A 102 5.65 5.35 -15.43
N SER A 103 4.57 4.67 -15.07
CA SER A 103 4.23 3.37 -15.60
C SER A 103 3.75 3.43 -17.06
N GLY A 104 3.86 2.31 -17.76
CA GLY A 104 3.25 2.11 -19.09
C GLY A 104 4.02 2.66 -20.30
N THR A 105 4.89 3.66 -20.13
CA THR A 105 5.60 4.31 -21.25
C THR A 105 7.10 4.04 -21.29
N PHE A 106 7.62 3.15 -20.43
CA PHE A 106 9.07 2.91 -20.35
C PHE A 106 9.70 2.51 -21.68
N ASN A 107 9.07 1.58 -22.40
CA ASN A 107 9.58 1.07 -23.67
C ASN A 107 9.48 2.10 -24.81
N GLU A 108 8.68 3.14 -24.65
CA GLU A 108 8.51 4.23 -25.64
C GLU A 108 9.60 5.30 -25.49
N ARG A 109 10.41 5.25 -24.42
CA ARG A 109 11.46 6.23 -24.16
C ARG A 109 12.65 6.01 -25.09
N PRO A 110 13.42 7.06 -25.40
CA PRO A 110 14.70 6.92 -26.09
C PRO A 110 15.60 5.87 -25.43
N LYS A 111 16.27 5.03 -26.23
CA LYS A 111 17.11 3.93 -25.75
C LYS A 111 18.16 4.38 -24.72
N ALA A 112 18.78 5.53 -24.96
CA ALA A 112 19.74 6.14 -24.02
C ALA A 112 19.13 6.44 -22.63
N ILE A 113 17.86 6.84 -22.55
CA ILE A 113 17.16 7.05 -21.27
C ILE A 113 16.84 5.71 -20.61
N GLN A 114 16.43 4.70 -21.38
CA GLN A 114 16.17 3.35 -20.84
C GLN A 114 17.44 2.72 -20.24
N ASP A 115 18.56 2.81 -20.96
CA ASP A 115 19.84 2.24 -20.51
C ASP A 115 20.40 2.99 -19.30
N LEU A 116 20.24 4.33 -19.26
CA LEU A 116 20.60 5.12 -18.09
C LEU A 116 19.74 4.74 -16.87
N LEU A 117 18.42 4.60 -17.05
CA LEU A 117 17.53 4.19 -15.96
C LEU A 117 17.89 2.81 -15.44
N ASP A 118 18.18 1.85 -16.32
CA ASP A 118 18.58 0.51 -15.92
C ASP A 118 19.82 0.54 -15.05
N LYS A 119 20.85 1.26 -15.50
CA LYS A 119 22.10 1.40 -14.76
C LYS A 119 21.88 2.04 -13.40
N GLU A 120 21.34 3.26 -13.35
CA GLU A 120 21.26 4.03 -12.11
C GLU A 120 20.33 3.37 -11.07
N LEU A 121 19.21 2.76 -11.50
CA LEU A 121 18.35 2.01 -10.59
C LEU A 121 18.98 0.69 -10.13
N THR A 122 19.69 -0.01 -11.01
CA THR A 122 20.44 -1.23 -10.65
C THR A 122 21.48 -0.92 -9.58
N ASP A 123 22.19 0.20 -9.72
CA ASP A 123 23.19 0.65 -8.75
C ASP A 123 22.53 0.92 -7.39
N VAL A 124 21.43 1.69 -7.35
CA VAL A 124 20.66 1.93 -6.12
C VAL A 124 20.14 0.62 -5.49
N PHE A 125 19.60 -0.29 -6.30
CA PHE A 125 19.14 -1.60 -5.80
C PHE A 125 20.29 -2.41 -5.21
N SER A 126 21.45 -2.45 -5.86
CA SER A 126 22.62 -3.19 -5.38
C SER A 126 23.14 -2.64 -4.04
N GLN A 127 23.07 -1.33 -3.83
CA GLN A 127 23.50 -0.67 -2.59
C GLN A 127 22.50 -0.91 -1.45
N LEU A 128 21.20 -0.77 -1.70
CA LEU A 128 20.18 -0.82 -0.66
C LEU A 128 19.76 -2.26 -0.31
N TYR A 129 19.63 -3.17 -1.30
CA TYR A 129 19.31 -4.58 -1.08
C TYR A 129 20.55 -5.39 -0.69
N THR A 130 21.17 -5.03 0.43
CA THR A 130 22.31 -5.78 0.96
C THR A 130 21.97 -7.25 1.21
N LYS A 131 22.96 -8.14 1.14
CA LYS A 131 22.80 -9.57 1.43
C LYS A 131 22.08 -9.83 2.76
N LYS A 132 22.37 -9.04 3.80
CA LYS A 132 21.72 -9.14 5.11
C LYS A 132 20.23 -8.79 5.06
N LYS A 133 19.86 -7.69 4.39
CA LYS A 133 18.46 -7.29 4.21
C LYS A 133 17.69 -8.35 3.41
N ILE A 134 18.26 -8.86 2.31
CA ILE A 134 17.67 -9.93 1.49
C ILE A 134 17.41 -11.19 2.33
N LEU A 135 18.41 -11.69 3.06
CA LEU A 135 18.25 -12.90 3.89
C LEU A 135 17.14 -12.76 4.92
N LEU A 136 16.98 -11.57 5.52
CA LEU A 136 15.92 -11.32 6.48
C LEU A 136 14.53 -11.28 5.83
N LEU A 137 14.41 -10.71 4.63
CA LEU A 137 13.18 -10.71 3.84
C LEU A 137 12.78 -12.14 3.46
N GLU A 138 13.72 -12.94 2.97
CA GLU A 138 13.51 -14.34 2.59
C GLU A 138 13.11 -15.21 3.78
N ASP A 139 13.80 -15.08 4.92
CA ASP A 139 13.47 -15.82 6.14
C ASP A 139 12.09 -15.44 6.68
N SER A 140 11.77 -14.14 6.70
CA SER A 140 10.48 -13.64 7.17
C SER A 140 9.35 -14.10 6.24
N PHE A 141 9.55 -14.06 4.92
CA PHE A 141 8.59 -14.58 3.96
C PHE A 141 8.36 -16.10 4.14
N ARG A 142 9.42 -16.89 4.26
CA ARG A 142 9.32 -18.34 4.50
C ARG A 142 8.51 -18.63 5.76
N ARG A 143 8.75 -17.87 6.83
CA ARG A 143 8.02 -18.01 8.09
C ARG A 143 6.56 -17.60 7.96
N ALA A 144 6.28 -16.44 7.35
CA ALA A 144 4.93 -15.97 7.08
C ALA A 144 4.14 -16.99 6.26
N LYS A 145 4.73 -17.53 5.19
CA LYS A 145 4.11 -18.56 4.35
C LYS A 145 3.80 -19.83 5.13
N LYS A 146 4.76 -20.35 5.90
CA LYS A 146 4.54 -21.54 6.74
C LYS A 146 3.39 -21.33 7.73
N SER A 147 3.40 -20.20 8.43
CA SER A 147 2.36 -19.87 9.42
C SER A 147 1.01 -19.58 8.79
N ALA A 148 0.96 -18.95 7.62
CA ALA A 148 -0.26 -18.75 6.82
C ALA A 148 -0.92 -20.08 6.49
N LEU A 149 -0.16 -21.06 5.99
CA LEU A 149 -0.69 -22.40 5.70
C LEU A 149 -1.21 -23.11 6.96
N SER A 150 -0.54 -22.92 8.10
CA SER A 150 -1.00 -23.46 9.38
C SER A 150 -2.32 -22.82 9.84
N VAL A 151 -2.43 -21.50 9.75
CA VAL A 151 -3.67 -20.77 10.10
C VAL A 151 -4.80 -21.19 9.18
N LEU A 152 -4.57 -21.24 7.87
CA LEU A 152 -5.58 -21.70 6.91
C LEU A 152 -6.06 -23.12 7.23
N LYS A 153 -5.16 -24.02 7.60
CA LYS A 153 -5.52 -25.39 8.00
C LYS A 153 -6.38 -25.41 9.26
N ILE A 154 -6.09 -24.57 10.26
CA ILE A 154 -6.87 -24.46 11.50
C ILE A 154 -8.27 -23.92 11.19
N GLN A 155 -8.37 -22.85 10.39
CA GLN A 155 -9.63 -22.17 10.11
C GLN A 155 -10.54 -22.96 9.17
N LEU A 156 -9.96 -23.68 8.20
CA LEU A 156 -10.69 -24.30 7.10
C LEU A 156 -10.70 -25.84 7.11
N GLY A 157 -9.89 -26.49 7.94
CA GLY A 157 -9.73 -27.95 7.94
C GLY A 157 -9.26 -28.51 6.59
N ASP A 158 -9.68 -29.73 6.24
CA ASP A 158 -9.38 -30.41 4.96
C ASP A 158 -10.41 -30.14 3.86
N THR A 159 -10.99 -28.94 3.84
CA THR A 159 -12.00 -28.56 2.86
C THR A 159 -11.43 -28.35 1.45
N LYS A 160 -12.31 -28.34 0.44
CA LYS A 160 -11.94 -27.99 -0.94
C LYS A 160 -11.33 -26.59 -1.03
N ALA A 161 -11.91 -25.62 -0.32
CA ALA A 161 -11.40 -24.25 -0.27
C ALA A 161 -9.97 -24.19 0.32
N PHE A 162 -9.68 -24.97 1.37
CA PHE A 162 -8.30 -25.07 1.89
C PHE A 162 -7.33 -25.56 0.82
N LYS A 163 -7.67 -26.63 0.07
CA LYS A 163 -6.79 -27.19 -0.97
C LYS A 163 -6.48 -26.16 -2.07
N GLU A 164 -7.50 -25.43 -2.53
CA GLU A 164 -7.36 -24.40 -3.57
C GLU A 164 -6.49 -23.23 -3.09
N ILE A 165 -6.74 -22.69 -1.89
CA ILE A 165 -5.92 -21.60 -1.33
C ILE A 165 -4.49 -22.08 -1.07
N LYS A 166 -4.33 -23.27 -0.51
CA LYS A 166 -3.03 -23.85 -0.18
C LYS A 166 -2.14 -23.91 -1.41
N GLU A 167 -2.63 -24.43 -2.52
CA GLU A 167 -1.87 -24.52 -3.77
C GLU A 167 -1.40 -23.14 -4.25
N LYS A 168 -2.28 -22.13 -4.16
CA LYS A 168 -1.92 -20.76 -4.54
C LYS A 168 -0.84 -20.19 -3.62
N VAL A 169 -1.01 -20.32 -2.31
CA VAL A 169 -0.09 -19.80 -1.28
C VAL A 169 1.28 -20.48 -1.32
N GLU A 170 1.33 -21.80 -1.50
CA GLU A 170 2.58 -22.56 -1.60
C GLU A 170 3.47 -22.06 -2.74
N ASN A 171 2.84 -21.69 -3.86
CA ASN A 171 3.48 -21.18 -5.06
C ASN A 171 3.81 -19.69 -5.03
N ILE A 172 3.42 -18.94 -4.00
CA ILE A 172 3.83 -17.54 -3.85
C ILE A 172 5.35 -17.46 -3.70
N LYS A 173 5.94 -16.50 -4.41
CA LYS A 173 7.37 -16.12 -4.29
C LYS A 173 7.48 -14.63 -3.96
N ILE A 174 8.66 -14.21 -3.53
CA ILE A 174 8.98 -12.77 -3.43
C ILE A 174 9.77 -12.34 -4.67
N PHE A 175 9.55 -11.11 -5.10
CA PHE A 175 10.34 -10.46 -6.14
C PHE A 175 11.11 -9.29 -5.52
N ILE A 176 12.44 -9.41 -5.54
CA ILE A 176 13.38 -8.36 -5.12
C ILE A 176 14.03 -7.81 -6.39
N PRO A 177 13.88 -6.51 -6.70
CA PRO A 177 14.41 -5.93 -7.91
C PRO A 177 15.94 -5.95 -7.90
N LYS A 178 16.52 -6.36 -9.02
CA LYS A 178 17.98 -6.33 -9.26
C LYS A 178 18.36 -5.45 -10.44
N LYS A 179 17.45 -5.25 -11.39
CA LYS A 179 17.60 -4.44 -12.59
C LYS A 179 16.24 -4.03 -13.15
N VAL A 180 16.23 -3.12 -14.10
CA VAL A 180 15.01 -2.56 -14.71
C VAL A 180 14.68 -3.26 -16.02
N LEU A 181 15.63 -3.30 -16.95
CA LEU A 181 15.42 -3.80 -18.30
C LEU A 181 15.11 -5.29 -18.30
N GLY A 182 14.05 -5.65 -19.04
CA GLY A 182 13.56 -7.02 -19.13
C GLY A 182 12.90 -7.53 -17.85
N THR A 183 12.59 -6.66 -16.88
CA THR A 183 11.85 -7.03 -15.66
C THR A 183 10.56 -6.23 -15.53
N LYS A 184 9.70 -6.62 -14.59
CA LYS A 184 8.48 -5.85 -14.28
C LYS A 184 8.74 -4.47 -13.71
N VAL A 185 9.96 -4.19 -13.24
CA VAL A 185 10.34 -2.83 -12.80
C VAL A 185 10.22 -1.84 -13.96
N ALA A 186 10.52 -2.25 -15.20
CA ALA A 186 10.32 -1.40 -16.37
C ALA A 186 8.85 -0.97 -16.55
N GLN A 187 7.88 -1.78 -16.12
CA GLN A 187 6.46 -1.43 -16.28
C GLN A 187 6.01 -0.36 -15.29
N ALA A 188 6.66 -0.25 -14.13
CA ALA A 188 6.35 0.73 -13.10
C ALA A 188 7.59 1.06 -12.23
N PRO A 189 8.60 1.79 -12.74
CA PRO A 189 9.84 2.03 -11.98
C PRO A 189 9.60 2.80 -10.68
N ARG A 190 8.73 3.82 -10.74
CA ARG A 190 8.35 4.62 -9.57
C ARG A 190 7.79 3.77 -8.44
N ASP A 191 6.95 2.80 -8.78
CA ASP A 191 6.31 1.92 -7.81
C ASP A 191 7.37 1.15 -7.01
N PHE A 192 8.43 0.65 -7.63
CA PHE A 192 9.51 -0.04 -6.90
C PHE A 192 10.38 0.89 -6.02
N LEU A 193 10.39 2.20 -6.30
CA LEU A 193 11.04 3.19 -5.44
C LEU A 193 10.17 3.56 -4.22
N GLU A 194 8.85 3.62 -4.42
CA GLU A 194 7.89 4.18 -3.44
C GLU A 194 7.05 3.09 -2.73
N TRP A 195 7.12 1.82 -3.14
CA TRP A 195 6.36 0.74 -2.51
C TRP A 195 7.09 0.09 -1.35
N GLY A 196 6.29 -0.36 -0.39
CA GLY A 196 6.70 -1.30 0.65
C GLY A 196 6.67 -2.74 0.12
N PHE A 197 5.49 -3.34 0.24
CA PHE A 197 5.18 -4.68 -0.23
C PHE A 197 3.90 -4.61 -1.05
N ALA A 198 3.81 -5.39 -2.13
CA ALA A 198 2.60 -5.43 -2.96
C ALA A 198 2.43 -6.80 -3.63
N TYR A 199 1.31 -7.46 -3.39
CA TYR A 199 0.96 -8.70 -4.07
C TYR A 199 0.56 -8.46 -5.55
N ASP A 200 1.24 -9.16 -6.45
CA ASP A 200 0.94 -9.23 -7.88
C ASP A 200 0.17 -10.52 -8.19
N PRO A 201 -1.15 -10.44 -8.47
CA PRO A 201 -1.95 -11.61 -8.79
C PRO A 201 -1.58 -12.24 -10.14
N LYS A 202 -0.98 -11.49 -11.08
CA LYS A 202 -0.62 -12.01 -12.41
C LYS A 202 0.56 -12.96 -12.33
N SER A 203 1.60 -12.60 -11.58
CA SER A 203 2.77 -13.46 -11.40
C SER A 203 2.72 -14.33 -10.14
N ASN A 204 1.71 -14.13 -9.26
CA ASN A 204 1.60 -14.77 -7.95
C ASN A 204 2.82 -14.49 -7.06
N GLU A 205 3.24 -13.23 -7.00
CA GLU A 205 4.45 -12.82 -6.28
C GLU A 205 4.18 -11.63 -5.37
N ILE A 206 4.99 -11.49 -4.32
CA ILE A 206 5.02 -10.28 -3.49
C ILE A 206 6.21 -9.44 -3.97
N ASN A 207 5.90 -8.28 -4.56
CA ASN A 207 6.89 -7.28 -4.94
C ASN A 207 7.39 -6.55 -3.70
N ILE A 208 8.70 -6.43 -3.56
CA ILE A 208 9.33 -5.70 -2.46
C ILE A 208 10.00 -4.46 -3.03
N GLY A 209 9.41 -3.29 -2.80
CA GLY A 209 10.01 -2.00 -3.16
C GLY A 209 11.00 -1.50 -2.11
N LEU A 210 11.62 -0.36 -2.38
CA LEU A 210 12.64 0.20 -1.49
C LEU A 210 12.10 0.63 -0.13
N GLU A 211 10.85 1.09 -0.02
CA GLU A 211 10.26 1.40 1.28
C GLU A 211 10.11 0.14 2.16
N GLY A 212 10.03 -1.05 1.56
CA GLY A 212 9.97 -2.32 2.29
C GLY A 212 11.23 -2.58 3.11
N LEU A 213 12.36 -1.96 2.72
CA LEU A 213 13.63 -2.06 3.43
C LEU A 213 13.65 -1.34 4.77
N ASN A 214 12.71 -0.43 5.05
CA ASN A 214 12.54 0.16 6.39
C ASN A 214 12.26 -0.92 7.45
N PHE A 215 11.73 -2.07 7.04
CA PHE A 215 11.43 -3.20 7.93
C PHE A 215 12.53 -4.26 7.94
N ALA A 216 13.54 -4.16 7.07
CA ALA A 216 14.61 -5.16 6.91
C ALA A 216 15.68 -5.08 8.02
N PHE A 217 15.23 -5.00 9.28
CA PHE A 217 16.05 -4.99 10.49
C PHE A 217 15.54 -6.04 11.48
N PRO A 218 16.42 -6.70 12.26
CA PRO A 218 16.01 -7.74 13.22
C PRO A 218 14.91 -7.30 14.20
N LYS A 219 14.94 -6.02 14.65
CA LYS A 219 13.92 -5.46 15.55
C LYS A 219 12.50 -5.45 14.97
N TYR A 220 12.36 -5.48 13.64
CA TYR A 220 11.07 -5.43 12.94
C TYR A 220 10.63 -6.78 12.37
N ARG A 221 11.21 -7.89 12.84
CA ARG A 221 10.91 -9.24 12.32
C ARG A 221 9.42 -9.60 12.38
N ALA A 222 8.73 -9.24 13.48
CA ALA A 222 7.30 -9.48 13.61
C ALA A 222 6.49 -8.67 12.58
N SER A 223 6.85 -7.40 12.37
CA SER A 223 6.24 -6.53 11.36
C SER A 223 6.50 -7.05 9.95
N LEU A 224 7.71 -7.54 9.64
CA LEU A 224 7.99 -8.16 8.35
C LEU A 224 7.11 -9.39 8.10
N VAL A 225 7.00 -10.29 9.07
CA VAL A 225 6.14 -11.48 8.93
C VAL A 225 4.67 -11.07 8.77
N SER A 226 4.23 -10.05 9.51
CA SER A 226 2.89 -9.49 9.37
C SER A 226 2.65 -8.91 7.96
N LEU A 227 3.55 -8.06 7.46
CA LEU A 227 3.41 -7.43 6.14
C LEU A 227 3.42 -8.49 5.02
N MET A 228 4.29 -9.50 5.10
CA MET A 228 4.27 -10.62 4.16
C MET A 228 2.97 -11.42 4.24
N ALA A 229 2.45 -11.67 5.44
CA ALA A 229 1.17 -12.39 5.61
C ALA A 229 -0.03 -11.58 5.08
N HIS A 230 0.02 -10.25 5.21
CA HIS A 230 -0.96 -9.34 4.63
C HIS A 230 -0.98 -9.48 3.10
N GLU A 231 0.19 -9.44 2.46
CA GLU A 231 0.26 -9.64 1.00
C GLU A 231 -0.12 -11.07 0.57
N ILE A 232 0.19 -12.09 1.38
CA ILE A 232 -0.28 -13.47 1.13
C ILE A 232 -1.82 -13.51 1.16
N ALA A 233 -2.47 -12.79 2.08
CA ALA A 233 -3.93 -12.75 2.17
C ALA A 233 -4.59 -12.18 0.91
N HIS A 234 -3.93 -11.24 0.21
CA HIS A 234 -4.41 -10.72 -1.07
C HIS A 234 -4.44 -11.76 -2.21
N SER A 235 -3.87 -12.96 -2.02
CA SER A 235 -4.05 -14.07 -2.96
C SER A 235 -5.41 -14.78 -2.84
N PHE A 236 -6.15 -14.54 -1.75
CA PHE A 236 -7.44 -15.16 -1.44
C PHE A 236 -8.38 -14.20 -0.68
N ASP A 237 -8.26 -12.89 -0.87
CA ASP A 237 -9.24 -11.95 -0.30
C ASP A 237 -10.59 -12.03 -1.03
N SER A 238 -11.57 -11.21 -0.61
CA SER A 238 -12.93 -11.27 -1.14
C SER A 238 -12.98 -11.02 -2.66
N CYS A 239 -12.15 -10.09 -3.15
CA CYS A 239 -12.01 -9.85 -4.58
C CYS A 239 -11.47 -11.08 -5.31
N ARG A 240 -10.39 -11.68 -4.80
CA ARG A 240 -9.75 -12.80 -5.50
C ARG A 240 -10.62 -14.05 -5.44
N PHE A 241 -11.39 -14.25 -4.36
CA PHE A 241 -12.43 -15.27 -4.32
C PHE A 241 -13.44 -15.11 -5.44
N SER A 242 -14.02 -13.93 -5.64
CA SER A 242 -15.01 -13.75 -6.70
C SER A 242 -14.42 -13.86 -8.11
N GLY A 243 -13.14 -13.52 -8.29
CA GLY A 243 -12.46 -13.56 -9.59
C GLY A 243 -11.80 -14.89 -9.96
N PHE A 244 -11.22 -15.61 -8.98
CA PHE A 244 -10.37 -16.79 -9.23
C PHE A 244 -10.93 -18.10 -8.71
N TYR A 245 -11.75 -18.07 -7.66
CA TYR A 245 -12.22 -19.28 -6.99
C TYR A 245 -13.72 -19.46 -7.22
N LYS A 246 -14.13 -20.64 -7.71
CA LYS A 246 -15.55 -20.89 -8.05
C LYS A 246 -16.41 -21.28 -6.84
N SER A 247 -15.80 -21.54 -5.69
CA SER A 247 -16.50 -21.90 -4.46
C SER A 247 -16.96 -20.69 -3.66
N LYS A 248 -17.92 -20.89 -2.76
CA LYS A 248 -18.29 -19.89 -1.75
C LYS A 248 -17.06 -19.48 -0.94
N ASN A 249 -16.86 -18.17 -0.76
CA ASN A 249 -15.80 -17.64 0.09
C ASN A 249 -15.97 -18.16 1.54
N PRO A 250 -14.99 -18.90 2.08
CA PRO A 250 -15.12 -19.47 3.42
C PRO A 250 -15.03 -18.42 4.53
N PHE A 251 -14.51 -17.21 4.25
CA PHE A 251 -14.28 -16.15 5.24
C PHE A 251 -15.44 -15.14 5.36
N ASP A 252 -16.62 -15.44 4.82
CA ASP A 252 -17.77 -14.52 4.81
C ASP A 252 -18.20 -14.05 6.22
N SER A 253 -18.17 -14.93 7.23
CA SER A 253 -18.49 -14.57 8.62
C SER A 253 -17.49 -13.58 9.22
N ILE A 254 -16.19 -13.83 9.01
CA ILE A 254 -15.11 -12.93 9.41
C ILE A 254 -15.27 -11.58 8.71
N GLN A 255 -15.48 -11.58 7.40
CA GLN A 255 -15.65 -10.36 6.61
C GLN A 255 -16.85 -9.54 7.08
N LYS A 256 -17.98 -10.16 7.41
CA LYS A 256 -19.13 -9.50 8.02
C LYS A 256 -18.81 -8.92 9.40
N CYS A 257 -18.05 -9.63 10.22
CA CYS A 257 -17.60 -9.11 11.52
C CYS A 257 -16.70 -7.87 11.35
N LEU A 258 -15.78 -7.88 10.38
CA LEU A 258 -14.86 -6.77 10.12
C LEU A 258 -15.57 -5.50 9.62
N ARG A 259 -16.77 -5.63 9.04
CA ARG A 259 -17.64 -4.48 8.70
C ARG A 259 -18.25 -3.80 9.93
N ASN A 260 -18.37 -4.51 11.05
CA ASN A 260 -19.04 -3.99 12.23
C ASN A 260 -18.21 -2.88 12.89
N SER A 261 -18.88 -1.79 13.32
CA SER A 261 -18.27 -0.68 14.06
C SER A 261 -17.72 -1.09 15.42
N THR A 262 -18.15 -2.23 15.99
CA THR A 262 -17.56 -2.80 17.21
C THR A 262 -16.28 -3.60 16.94
N SER A 263 -15.87 -3.76 15.68
CA SER A 263 -14.60 -4.36 15.26
C SER A 263 -13.83 -3.37 14.38
N ALA A 264 -13.36 -3.74 13.20
CA ALA A 264 -12.60 -2.85 12.33
C ALA A 264 -13.42 -1.72 11.72
N GLY A 265 -14.72 -1.91 11.48
CA GLY A 265 -15.60 -0.89 10.91
C GLY A 265 -15.30 -0.59 9.44
N ALA A 266 -14.92 -1.61 8.65
CA ALA A 266 -14.54 -1.43 7.25
C ALA A 266 -15.69 -0.85 6.40
N LEU A 267 -15.47 0.30 5.76
CA LEU A 267 -16.47 1.01 4.97
C LEU A 267 -16.67 0.38 3.59
N PHE A 268 -17.93 0.40 3.14
CA PHE A 268 -18.30 0.03 1.78
C PHE A 268 -17.82 1.07 0.77
N ARG A 269 -17.71 0.66 -0.49
CA ARG A 269 -17.44 1.56 -1.62
C ARG A 269 -18.55 2.60 -1.77
N ASP A 270 -18.19 3.85 -2.06
CA ASP A 270 -19.16 4.89 -2.40
C ASP A 270 -19.61 4.74 -3.87
N ASP A 271 -20.83 4.23 -4.05
CA ASP A 271 -21.45 3.99 -5.36
C ASP A 271 -22.36 5.12 -5.87
N SER A 272 -22.41 6.25 -5.16
CA SER A 272 -23.27 7.40 -5.51
C SER A 272 -23.03 7.91 -6.93
N GLN A 273 -21.78 7.98 -7.37
CA GLN A 273 -21.44 8.50 -8.69
C GLN A 273 -21.76 7.52 -9.81
N LEU A 274 -21.53 6.22 -9.62
CA LEU A 274 -21.92 5.22 -10.60
C LEU A 274 -23.43 5.23 -10.82
N ASN A 275 -24.20 5.29 -9.73
CA ASN A 275 -25.66 5.39 -9.77
C ASN A 275 -26.11 6.62 -10.57
N PHE A 276 -25.51 7.79 -10.31
CA PHE A 276 -25.78 9.00 -11.07
C PHE A 276 -25.48 8.83 -12.57
N LEU A 277 -24.35 8.24 -12.94
CA LEU A 277 -23.95 8.06 -14.35
C LEU A 277 -24.88 7.10 -15.11
N VAL A 278 -25.33 6.02 -14.45
CA VAL A 278 -26.29 5.07 -15.04
C VAL A 278 -27.68 5.69 -15.19
N GLN A 279 -28.18 6.40 -14.15
CA GLN A 279 -29.47 7.07 -14.18
C GLN A 279 -29.56 8.14 -15.28
N ASN A 280 -28.47 8.88 -15.51
CA ASN A 280 -28.39 9.92 -16.53
C ASN A 280 -27.96 9.40 -17.91
N LYS A 281 -27.93 8.08 -18.12
CA LYS A 281 -27.57 7.43 -19.39
C LYS A 281 -26.17 7.81 -19.93
N VAL A 282 -25.27 8.23 -19.05
CA VAL A 282 -23.85 8.47 -19.38
C VAL A 282 -23.11 7.12 -19.49
N LEU A 283 -23.50 6.14 -18.67
CA LEU A 283 -23.06 4.75 -18.76
C LEU A 283 -24.27 3.83 -18.99
N THR A 284 -24.05 2.72 -19.69
CA THR A 284 -25.09 1.70 -19.84
C THR A 284 -25.33 0.97 -18.51
N LYS A 285 -26.55 0.47 -18.32
CA LYS A 285 -26.90 -0.32 -17.13
C LYS A 285 -26.00 -1.56 -16.99
N GLU A 286 -25.69 -2.23 -18.09
CA GLU A 286 -24.82 -3.41 -18.11
C GLU A 286 -23.42 -3.12 -17.55
N VAL A 287 -22.81 -1.99 -17.95
CA VAL A 287 -21.51 -1.55 -17.42
C VAL A 287 -21.62 -1.24 -15.93
N GLY A 288 -22.72 -0.60 -15.50
CA GLY A 288 -23.01 -0.36 -14.09
C GLY A 288 -23.10 -1.64 -13.26
N ASP A 289 -23.93 -2.59 -13.71
CA ASP A 289 -24.15 -3.86 -13.04
C ASP A 289 -22.85 -4.68 -12.94
N ASN A 290 -22.00 -4.67 -13.98
CA ASN A 290 -20.69 -5.30 -13.95
C ASN A 290 -19.76 -4.70 -12.88
N LEU A 291 -19.73 -3.37 -12.78
CA LEU A 291 -18.94 -2.66 -11.76
C LEU A 291 -19.47 -2.87 -10.34
N LEU A 292 -20.76 -3.13 -10.16
CA LEU A 292 -21.38 -3.43 -8.87
C LEU A 292 -21.13 -4.88 -8.42
N ALA A 293 -20.99 -5.82 -9.36
CA ALA A 293 -20.83 -7.23 -9.04
C ALA A 293 -19.56 -7.57 -8.24
N ASN A 294 -18.49 -6.79 -8.39
CA ASN A 294 -17.20 -7.05 -7.75
C ASN A 294 -16.62 -5.77 -7.09
N PRO A 295 -17.21 -5.29 -5.99
CA PRO A 295 -16.90 -3.96 -5.44
C PRO A 295 -15.44 -3.80 -5.01
N THR A 296 -14.84 -4.90 -4.59
CA THR A 296 -13.47 -5.01 -4.09
C THR A 296 -12.41 -5.13 -5.19
N CYS A 297 -12.77 -5.60 -6.39
CA CYS A 297 -11.83 -5.83 -7.50
C CYS A 297 -11.64 -4.65 -8.45
N ASN A 298 -12.55 -3.68 -8.45
CA ASN A 298 -12.58 -2.65 -9.49
C ASN A 298 -11.60 -1.49 -9.25
N ARG A 299 -10.68 -1.62 -8.28
CA ARG A 299 -9.88 -0.54 -7.68
C ARG A 299 -9.05 0.28 -8.66
N SER A 300 -8.71 -0.26 -9.82
CA SER A 300 -7.96 0.43 -10.88
C SER A 300 -8.84 1.34 -11.75
N LEU A 301 -10.13 1.03 -11.85
CA LEU A 301 -11.07 1.72 -12.73
C LEU A 301 -12.12 2.52 -11.95
N TYR A 302 -12.47 2.07 -10.74
CA TYR A 302 -13.59 2.57 -9.98
C TYR A 302 -13.49 2.20 -8.48
N PRO A 303 -13.89 3.07 -7.54
CA PRO A 303 -14.48 4.38 -7.74
C PRO A 303 -13.47 5.44 -8.18
N LEU A 304 -13.97 6.57 -8.68
CA LEU A 304 -13.11 7.67 -9.16
C LEU A 304 -12.20 8.22 -8.06
N PRO A 305 -11.07 8.85 -8.41
CA PRO A 305 -10.17 9.47 -7.44
C PRO A 305 -10.92 10.38 -6.44
N GLY A 306 -10.63 10.23 -5.15
CA GLY A 306 -11.27 10.99 -4.08
C GLY A 306 -12.55 10.37 -3.51
N LYS A 307 -13.09 9.30 -4.11
CA LYS A 307 -14.27 8.57 -3.62
C LYS A 307 -13.89 7.35 -2.78
N GLN A 308 -14.68 7.06 -1.74
CA GLN A 308 -14.41 5.96 -0.79
C GLN A 308 -14.32 4.62 -1.53
N ARG A 309 -13.14 3.99 -1.49
CA ARG A 309 -12.91 2.63 -1.99
C ARG A 309 -13.47 1.62 -0.99
N ASP A 310 -13.76 0.40 -1.44
CA ASP A 310 -14.05 -0.66 -0.49
C ASP A 310 -12.81 -0.94 0.38
N GLN A 311 -13.00 -1.01 1.70
CA GLN A 311 -11.92 -1.24 2.67
C GLN A 311 -11.78 -2.71 3.10
N LEU A 312 -12.67 -3.59 2.65
CA LEU A 312 -12.77 -4.95 3.18
C LEU A 312 -11.51 -5.78 2.96
N ASP A 313 -10.91 -5.78 1.75
CA ASP A 313 -9.75 -6.66 1.54
C ASP A 313 -8.53 -6.21 2.34
N GLU A 314 -8.32 -4.90 2.52
CA GLU A 314 -7.19 -4.39 3.32
C GLU A 314 -7.35 -4.79 4.79
N VAL A 315 -8.57 -4.63 5.31
CA VAL A 315 -8.90 -4.99 6.69
C VAL A 315 -8.87 -6.51 6.90
N PHE A 316 -9.34 -7.28 5.91
CA PHE A 316 -9.24 -8.74 5.93
C PHE A 316 -7.78 -9.19 5.89
N ALA A 317 -6.95 -8.58 5.04
CA ALA A 317 -5.54 -8.90 4.96
C ALA A 317 -4.79 -8.57 6.27
N ASP A 318 -5.14 -7.47 6.94
CA ASP A 318 -4.64 -7.17 8.29
C ASP A 318 -5.11 -8.19 9.33
N TRP A 319 -6.38 -8.60 9.28
CA TRP A 319 -6.91 -9.62 10.19
C TRP A 319 -6.16 -10.95 10.02
N PHE A 320 -6.04 -11.43 8.78
CA PHE A 320 -5.33 -12.67 8.50
C PHE A 320 -3.85 -12.57 8.91
N SER A 321 -3.25 -11.40 8.69
CA SER A 321 -1.88 -11.12 9.13
C SER A 321 -1.70 -11.22 10.65
N ALA A 322 -2.64 -10.68 11.44
CA ALA A 322 -2.64 -10.81 12.89
C ALA A 322 -2.74 -12.28 13.33
N GLU A 323 -3.61 -13.07 12.68
CA GLU A 323 -3.70 -14.52 12.92
C GLU A 323 -2.39 -15.24 12.61
N VAL A 324 -1.73 -14.90 11.51
CA VAL A 324 -0.44 -15.51 11.13
C VAL A 324 0.66 -15.20 12.14
N VAL A 325 0.78 -13.95 12.57
CA VAL A 325 1.80 -13.57 13.56
C VAL A 325 1.55 -14.26 14.90
N ALA A 326 0.29 -14.35 15.35
CA ALA A 326 -0.08 -15.05 16.58
C ALA A 326 0.43 -16.51 16.59
N HIS A 327 0.36 -17.18 15.44
CA HIS A 327 0.80 -18.57 15.25
C HIS A 327 2.26 -18.72 14.80
N SER A 328 3.00 -17.63 14.62
CA SER A 328 4.38 -17.67 14.07
C SER A 328 5.47 -18.05 15.07
N GLY A 329 5.16 -17.99 16.38
CA GLY A 329 6.13 -18.17 17.46
C GLY A 329 7.16 -17.05 17.59
N ILE A 330 7.01 -15.94 16.84
CA ILE A 330 7.90 -14.77 16.95
C ILE A 330 7.48 -13.93 18.16
N ASP A 331 8.46 -13.23 18.72
CA ASP A 331 8.23 -12.13 19.65
C ASP A 331 7.42 -11.00 18.96
N VAL A 332 6.44 -10.44 19.66
CA VAL A 332 5.47 -9.47 19.12
C VAL A 332 5.61 -8.08 19.73
N ASP A 333 6.64 -7.84 20.56
CA ASP A 333 6.80 -6.59 21.30
C ASP A 333 6.78 -5.34 20.39
N SER A 334 7.38 -5.42 19.20
CA SER A 334 7.39 -4.33 18.19
C SER A 334 6.53 -4.59 16.96
N LEU A 335 5.51 -5.45 17.08
CA LEU A 335 4.61 -5.78 15.97
C LEU A 335 3.87 -4.57 15.42
N ARG A 336 4.05 -4.29 14.13
CA ARG A 336 3.35 -3.21 13.41
C ARG A 336 3.52 -1.83 14.05
N SER A 337 4.71 -1.56 14.59
CA SER A 337 5.03 -0.27 15.21
C SER A 337 4.91 0.92 14.24
N GLU A 338 4.95 0.70 12.92
CA GLU A 338 4.68 1.77 11.94
C GLU A 338 3.23 2.27 11.96
N LEU A 339 2.29 1.47 12.50
CA LEU A 339 0.91 1.90 12.71
C LEU A 339 0.77 2.90 13.88
N CYS A 340 1.84 3.13 14.64
CA CYS A 340 1.89 4.22 15.62
C CYS A 340 2.20 5.58 14.99
N LEU A 341 2.59 5.61 13.70
CA LEU A 341 2.78 6.86 12.99
C LEU A 341 1.44 7.42 12.52
N ASP A 342 1.28 8.74 12.70
CA ASP A 342 0.19 9.48 12.11
C ASP A 342 0.25 9.36 10.58
N LYS A 343 -0.84 8.88 10.01
CA LYS A 343 -1.00 8.78 8.56
C LYS A 343 -2.31 9.42 8.17
N GLU A 344 -2.24 10.58 7.54
CA GLU A 344 -3.39 11.16 6.88
C GLU A 344 -3.81 10.26 5.71
N LEU A 345 -4.97 9.63 5.86
CA LEU A 345 -5.58 8.90 4.77
C LEU A 345 -6.08 9.89 3.74
N ARG A 346 -5.60 9.76 2.50
CA ARG A 346 -6.14 10.53 1.38
C ARG A 346 -7.59 10.13 1.14
N LYS A 347 -8.42 11.09 0.70
CA LYS A 347 -9.80 10.82 0.27
C LYS A 347 -9.80 9.68 -0.76
N GLY A 348 -10.62 8.66 -0.49
CA GLY A 348 -10.70 7.46 -1.32
C GLY A 348 -9.67 6.37 -1.04
N SER A 349 -9.03 6.40 0.13
CA SER A 349 -8.19 5.29 0.63
C SER A 349 -9.00 4.00 0.82
N SER A 350 -8.41 2.85 0.44
CA SER A 350 -8.89 1.51 0.81
C SER A 350 -8.48 1.09 2.22
N TYR A 351 -7.55 1.81 2.85
CA TYR A 351 -7.19 1.61 4.25
C TYR A 351 -8.10 2.40 5.19
N ILE A 352 -8.39 1.82 6.35
CA ILE A 352 -8.83 2.52 7.57
C ILE A 352 -7.61 3.11 8.31
N SER A 353 -7.86 3.97 9.31
CA SER A 353 -6.77 4.68 10.00
C SER A 353 -5.81 3.72 10.70
N ASN A 354 -4.53 4.11 10.80
CA ASN A 354 -3.52 3.29 11.45
C ASN A 354 -3.90 2.94 12.91
N GLU A 355 -4.41 3.90 13.67
CA GLU A 355 -4.93 3.67 15.03
C GLU A 355 -6.00 2.57 15.03
N ARG A 356 -6.96 2.63 14.10
CA ARG A 356 -8.03 1.65 14.02
C ARG A 356 -7.49 0.27 13.62
N ARG A 357 -6.59 0.19 12.64
CA ARG A 357 -5.95 -1.08 12.24
C ARG A 357 -5.25 -1.72 13.43
N LEU A 358 -4.46 -0.95 14.16
CA LEU A 358 -3.70 -1.46 15.30
C LEU A 358 -4.64 -1.91 16.42
N THR A 359 -5.54 -1.03 16.86
CA THR A 359 -6.38 -1.27 18.04
C THR A 359 -7.48 -2.29 17.82
N SER A 360 -8.10 -2.35 16.64
CA SER A 360 -9.26 -3.22 16.39
C SER A 360 -8.91 -4.59 15.80
N ILE A 361 -7.69 -4.75 15.25
CA ILE A 361 -7.28 -5.98 14.56
C ILE A 361 -6.10 -6.64 15.28
N TYR A 362 -4.95 -5.97 15.32
CA TYR A 362 -3.72 -6.58 15.86
C TYR A 362 -3.77 -6.74 17.38
N LEU A 363 -4.19 -5.68 18.08
CA LEU A 363 -4.25 -5.63 19.53
C LEU A 363 -5.51 -6.28 20.13
N THR A 364 -6.48 -6.69 19.30
CA THR A 364 -7.62 -7.54 19.75
C THR A 364 -7.33 -9.02 19.61
N GLN A 365 -6.35 -9.43 18.79
CA GLN A 365 -6.04 -10.83 18.57
C GLN A 365 -5.62 -11.49 19.91
N PRO A 366 -6.30 -12.57 20.36
CA PRO A 366 -6.16 -13.05 21.74
C PRO A 366 -4.73 -13.43 22.17
N THR A 367 -3.98 -14.09 21.29
CA THR A 367 -2.59 -14.49 21.57
C THR A 367 -1.66 -13.28 21.61
N ILE A 368 -1.83 -12.34 20.69
CA ILE A 368 -1.04 -11.09 20.66
C ILE A 368 -1.36 -10.25 21.89
N ALA A 369 -2.64 -10.01 22.18
CA ALA A 369 -3.10 -9.27 23.35
C ALA A 369 -2.56 -9.85 24.66
N LYS A 370 -2.60 -11.18 24.82
CA LYS A 370 -2.03 -11.88 25.97
C LYS A 370 -0.52 -11.66 26.10
N LYS A 371 0.24 -11.79 25.01
CA LYS A 371 1.70 -11.55 25.01
C LYS A 371 2.05 -10.11 25.39
N LEU A 372 1.31 -9.15 24.85
CA LEU A 372 1.49 -7.73 25.11
C LEU A 372 0.86 -7.24 26.43
N LYS A 373 0.21 -8.15 27.19
CA LYS A 373 -0.48 -7.86 28.46
C LYS A 373 -1.55 -6.77 28.31
N ILE A 374 -2.30 -6.80 27.21
CA ILE A 374 -3.45 -5.93 26.98
C ILE A 374 -4.65 -6.54 27.70
N THR A 375 -5.16 -5.85 28.72
CA THR A 375 -6.27 -6.31 29.57
C THR A 375 -7.62 -5.82 29.10
N GLU A 376 -7.67 -4.66 28.45
CA GLU A 376 -8.90 -4.04 27.97
C GLU A 376 -8.72 -3.54 26.53
N ASN A 377 -9.71 -3.83 25.68
CA ASN A 377 -9.81 -3.29 24.34
C ASN A 377 -11.28 -3.04 24.04
N GLU A 378 -11.58 -1.84 23.52
CA GLU A 378 -12.94 -1.43 23.17
C GLU A 378 -13.50 -2.19 21.96
N TYR A 379 -12.64 -2.86 21.19
CA TYR A 379 -13.02 -3.58 19.99
C TYR A 379 -13.05 -5.10 20.20
N ARG A 380 -13.94 -5.73 19.45
CA ARG A 380 -14.07 -7.18 19.37
C ARG A 380 -13.16 -7.75 18.28
N HIS A 381 -12.47 -8.84 18.64
CA HIS A 381 -11.81 -9.72 17.69
C HIS A 381 -12.81 -10.54 16.86
N CYS A 382 -12.57 -10.64 15.55
CA CYS A 382 -13.35 -11.48 14.66
C CYS A 382 -12.79 -12.90 14.63
N SER A 383 -13.54 -13.85 15.19
CA SER A 383 -13.23 -15.29 15.17
C SER A 383 -14.24 -16.04 14.29
N HIS A 384 -13.81 -17.18 13.76
CA HIS A 384 -14.64 -18.04 12.91
C HIS A 384 -15.83 -18.66 13.64
#